data_AF-A0AAW1XN30-F1
#
_entry.id   AF-A0AAW1XN30-F1
#
_cell.length_a   1.000
_cell.length_b   1.000
_cell.length_c   1.000
_cell.angle_alpha   90.00
_cell.angle_beta   90.00
_cell.angle_gamma   90.00
#
_symmetry.space_group_name_H-M   'P 1'
#
loop_
_entity.id
_entity.type
_entity.pdbx_description
1 polymer ?
#
loop_
_entity_poly.entity_id
_entity_poly.type
_entity_poly.pdbx_seq_one_letter_code
_entity_poly.pdbx_strand_id
1 'polypeptide(L)'
;MTAFQLDKGNSQVTITSITCGPGHGISVGSLGKYPNEGDVSGLVVRDCTISGTTNGIRIKTWANSPGRSAATNMTFTNIVMNNNIRGTSSSEVAVALECSKGIPCQNIYLEDVHLDLSSGKKEATSTCSNVKAKFIGTQIPPPCT
;
A
#
# COMPACT_ATOMS: atom_id res chain seq x y z
N MET A 1 1.86 -15.26 0.81
CA MET A 1 0.40 -15.12 1.01
C MET A 1 0.12 -13.67 1.37
N THR A 2 -0.82 -12.99 0.71
CA THR A 2 -1.16 -11.57 1.00
C THR A 2 -2.27 -11.52 2.05
N ALA A 3 -2.21 -10.56 2.97
CA ALA A 3 -3.18 -10.48 4.05
C ALA A 3 -4.49 -9.78 3.61
N PHE A 4 -4.38 -8.74 2.78
CA PHE A 4 -5.50 -8.19 2.02
C PHE A 4 -5.03 -7.75 0.63
N GLN A 5 -5.75 -8.15 -0.41
CA GLN A 5 -5.38 -7.91 -1.80
C GLN A 5 -6.58 -7.37 -2.58
N LEU A 6 -6.40 -6.22 -3.24
CA LEU A 6 -7.38 -5.68 -4.18
C LEU A 6 -6.85 -5.82 -5.62
N ASP A 7 -7.55 -6.63 -6.40
CA ASP A 7 -7.19 -6.89 -7.80
C ASP A 7 -7.91 -5.93 -8.77
N LYS A 8 -7.54 -6.01 -10.04
CA LYS A 8 -8.12 -5.22 -11.14
C LYS A 8 -9.64 -5.24 -11.18
N GLY A 9 -10.24 -4.10 -11.51
CA GLY A 9 -11.70 -3.94 -11.68
C GLY A 9 -12.49 -3.71 -10.38
N ASN A 10 -11.84 -3.68 -9.22
CA ASN A 10 -12.50 -3.41 -7.96
C ASN A 10 -12.70 -1.90 -7.73
N SER A 11 -13.86 -1.51 -7.24
CA SER A 11 -14.10 -0.11 -6.85
C SER A 11 -14.96 0.03 -5.61
N GLN A 12 -14.84 1.16 -4.92
CA GLN A 12 -15.66 1.52 -3.75
C GLN A 12 -15.59 0.48 -2.63
N VAL A 13 -14.38 0.13 -2.23
CA VAL A 13 -14.13 -0.88 -1.18
C VAL A 13 -13.75 -0.17 0.11
N THR A 14 -14.45 -0.49 1.20
CA THR A 14 -14.14 0.03 2.53
C THR A 14 -13.76 -1.10 3.48
N ILE A 15 -12.65 -0.93 4.17
CA ILE A 15 -12.12 -1.83 5.19
C ILE A 15 -11.97 -1.03 6.47
N THR A 16 -12.56 -1.51 7.56
CA THR A 16 -12.51 -0.80 8.84
C THR A 16 -12.45 -1.74 10.03
N SER A 17 -11.69 -1.34 11.06
CA SER A 17 -11.70 -2.00 12.37
C SER A 17 -11.32 -3.49 12.33
N ILE A 18 -10.37 -3.85 11.46
CA ILE A 18 -9.86 -5.23 11.37
C ILE A 18 -8.38 -5.33 11.69
N THR A 19 -7.94 -6.54 12.04
CA THR A 19 -6.53 -6.92 12.08
C THR A 19 -6.17 -7.68 10.80
N CYS A 20 -5.18 -7.20 10.08
CA CYS A 20 -4.70 -7.76 8.81
C CYS A 20 -3.34 -8.45 9.01
N GLY A 21 -3.28 -9.76 8.78
CA GLY A 21 -2.04 -10.54 8.80
C GLY A 21 -2.22 -11.96 9.34
N PRO A 22 -1.19 -12.82 9.24
CA PRO A 22 0.12 -12.57 8.62
C PRO A 22 0.05 -12.54 7.08
N GLY A 23 1.13 -12.10 6.41
CA GLY A 23 1.20 -12.10 4.94
C GLY A 23 1.89 -10.86 4.36
N HIS A 24 1.52 -10.42 3.17
CA HIS A 24 2.12 -9.24 2.52
C HIS A 24 1.51 -7.88 2.92
N GLY A 25 0.66 -7.82 3.96
CA GLY A 25 -0.05 -6.61 4.34
C GLY A 25 -1.22 -6.29 3.42
N ILE A 26 -1.53 -5.00 3.29
CA ILE A 26 -2.58 -4.45 2.44
C ILE A 26 -1.97 -4.08 1.10
N SER A 27 -2.42 -4.74 0.03
CA SER A 27 -1.84 -4.61 -1.30
C SER A 27 -2.91 -4.34 -2.36
N VAL A 28 -2.64 -3.39 -3.25
CA VAL A 28 -3.42 -3.14 -4.47
C VAL A 28 -2.54 -3.48 -5.68
N GLY A 29 -3.05 -4.36 -6.55
CA GLY A 29 -2.33 -4.82 -7.74
C GLY A 29 -1.31 -5.94 -7.48
N SER A 30 -0.44 -6.28 -8.43
CA SER A 30 -0.10 -5.46 -9.60
C SER A 30 -1.23 -5.28 -10.62
N LEU A 31 -1.38 -4.06 -11.12
CA LEU A 31 -2.32 -3.69 -12.20
C LEU A 31 -1.57 -3.34 -13.48
N GLY A 32 -2.26 -3.41 -14.62
CA GLY A 32 -1.76 -3.00 -15.92
C GLY A 32 -0.77 -3.97 -16.57
N LYS A 33 -0.72 -5.25 -16.17
CA LYS A 33 0.18 -6.23 -16.81
C LYS A 33 -0.37 -6.72 -18.17
N TYR A 34 -1.69 -6.85 -18.26
CA TYR A 34 -2.39 -7.39 -19.42
C TYR A 34 -3.26 -6.31 -20.09
N PRO A 35 -3.64 -6.48 -21.36
CA PRO A 35 -4.60 -5.57 -21.99
C PRO A 35 -5.98 -5.69 -21.33
N ASN A 36 -6.74 -4.61 -21.36
CA ASN A 36 -8.13 -4.53 -20.87
C ASN A 36 -8.29 -4.88 -19.37
N GLU A 37 -7.31 -4.54 -18.54
CA GLU A 37 -7.45 -4.67 -17.08
C GLU A 37 -8.25 -3.50 -16.51
N GLY A 38 -9.28 -3.83 -15.72
CA GLY A 38 -10.10 -2.82 -15.06
C GLY A 38 -9.31 -1.94 -14.09
N ASP A 39 -9.73 -0.69 -13.97
CA ASP A 39 -9.19 0.25 -12.98
C ASP A 39 -9.49 -0.23 -11.55
N VAL A 40 -8.72 0.27 -10.59
CA VAL A 40 -9.00 0.15 -9.17
C VAL A 40 -9.17 1.55 -8.57
N SER A 41 -10.31 1.79 -7.92
CA SER A 41 -10.59 3.11 -7.35
C SER A 41 -11.49 3.13 -6.12
N GLY A 42 -11.32 4.13 -5.26
CA GLY A 42 -12.19 4.30 -4.10
C GLY A 42 -11.95 3.26 -3.01
N LEU A 43 -10.67 3.00 -2.67
CA LEU A 43 -10.32 2.17 -1.53
C LEU A 43 -10.22 3.04 -0.27
N VAL A 44 -10.93 2.67 0.78
CA VAL A 44 -10.79 3.27 2.11
C VAL A 44 -10.39 2.19 3.10
N VAL A 45 -9.27 2.40 3.78
CA VAL A 45 -8.81 1.57 4.89
C VAL A 45 -8.71 2.46 6.11
N ARG A 46 -9.46 2.16 7.16
CA ARG A 46 -9.44 2.97 8.39
C ARG A 46 -9.42 2.14 9.66
N ASP A 47 -8.74 2.63 10.69
CA ASP A 47 -8.78 2.04 12.03
C ASP A 47 -8.35 0.57 12.04
N CYS A 48 -7.31 0.23 11.28
CA CYS A 48 -6.86 -1.15 11.08
C CYS A 48 -5.52 -1.40 11.77
N THR A 49 -5.36 -2.62 12.29
CA THR A 49 -4.08 -3.11 12.82
C THR A 49 -3.45 -4.06 11.80
N ILE A 50 -2.18 -3.89 11.47
CA ILE A 50 -1.41 -4.82 10.64
C ILE A 50 -0.51 -5.65 11.56
N SER A 51 -0.43 -6.97 11.37
CA SER A 51 0.41 -7.81 12.25
C SER A 51 1.10 -8.96 11.55
N GLY A 52 2.40 -9.12 11.78
CA GLY A 52 3.18 -10.23 11.25
C GLY A 52 3.22 -10.27 9.72
N THR A 53 3.29 -9.11 9.08
CA THR A 53 3.32 -8.99 7.61
C THR A 53 4.71 -8.67 7.08
N THR A 54 4.94 -8.78 5.77
CA THR A 54 6.20 -8.41 5.12
C THR A 54 6.24 -6.93 4.68
N ASN A 55 5.07 -6.30 4.56
CA ASN A 55 4.88 -4.88 4.24
C ASN A 55 3.64 -4.38 5.01
N GLY A 56 3.47 -3.07 5.14
CA GLY A 56 2.24 -2.48 5.65
C GLY A 56 1.25 -2.19 4.51
N ILE A 57 1.58 -1.18 3.69
CA ILE A 57 0.71 -0.67 2.62
C ILE A 57 1.46 -0.73 1.30
N ARG A 58 0.82 -1.25 0.25
CA ARG A 58 1.44 -1.42 -1.05
C ARG A 58 0.47 -1.14 -2.20
N ILE A 59 0.89 -0.32 -3.15
CA ILE A 59 0.20 -0.11 -4.43
C ILE A 59 1.22 -0.36 -5.53
N LYS A 60 0.97 -1.33 -6.42
CA LYS A 60 1.86 -1.62 -7.55
C LYS A 60 1.11 -1.63 -8.86
N THR A 61 1.68 -0.99 -9.87
CA THR A 61 1.23 -1.11 -11.27
C THR A 61 2.42 -1.41 -12.18
N TRP A 62 2.16 -2.03 -13.32
CA TRP A 62 3.18 -2.46 -14.26
C TRP A 62 3.72 -1.28 -15.06
N ALA A 63 5.05 -1.11 -15.08
CA ALA A 63 5.69 0.05 -15.70
C ALA A 63 5.37 0.20 -17.20
N ASN A 64 5.28 -0.93 -17.92
CA ASN A 64 5.03 -1.00 -19.37
C ASN A 64 3.64 -1.57 -19.63
N SER A 65 2.60 -0.85 -19.21
CA SER A 65 1.23 -1.35 -19.38
C SER A 65 0.82 -1.37 -20.86
N PRO A 66 0.26 -2.48 -21.37
CA PRO A 66 -0.21 -2.56 -22.76
C PRO A 66 -1.55 -1.83 -22.98
N GLY A 67 -2.15 -1.28 -21.93
CA GLY A 67 -3.42 -0.57 -21.97
C GLY A 67 -3.61 0.32 -20.73
N ARG A 68 -4.79 0.92 -20.58
CA ARG A 68 -5.10 1.72 -19.40
C ARG A 68 -5.58 0.84 -18.26
N SER A 69 -4.89 0.89 -17.11
CA SER A 69 -5.35 0.34 -15.83
C SER A 69 -4.82 1.22 -14.69
N ALA A 70 -5.70 2.06 -14.15
CA ALA A 70 -5.37 3.09 -13.18
C ALA A 70 -5.65 2.63 -11.73
N ALA A 71 -4.83 3.12 -10.80
CA ALA A 71 -5.07 3.04 -9.36
C ALA A 71 -5.27 4.46 -8.82
N THR A 72 -6.47 4.79 -8.35
CA THR A 72 -6.83 6.17 -7.95
C THR A 72 -7.73 6.21 -6.71
N ASN A 73 -7.80 7.38 -6.06
CA ASN A 73 -8.73 7.65 -4.96
C ASN A 73 -8.63 6.60 -3.83
N MET A 74 -7.51 6.60 -3.11
CA MET A 74 -7.28 5.66 -2.01
C MET A 74 -6.94 6.39 -0.73
N THR A 75 -7.52 5.96 0.38
CA THR A 75 -7.32 6.57 1.71
C THR A 75 -6.94 5.50 2.72
N PHE A 76 -5.86 5.75 3.46
CA PHE A 76 -5.39 4.93 4.56
C PHE A 76 -5.30 5.83 5.80
N THR A 77 -6.17 5.61 6.79
CA THR A 77 -6.26 6.46 7.99
C THR A 77 -6.16 5.62 9.26
N ASN A 78 -5.41 6.08 10.25
CA ASN A 78 -5.28 5.42 11.56
C ASN A 78 -4.89 3.94 11.42
N ILE A 79 -3.72 3.70 10.81
CA ILE A 79 -3.19 2.36 10.55
C ILE A 79 -2.00 2.12 11.46
N VAL A 80 -2.10 1.09 12.30
CA VAL A 80 -1.04 0.74 13.27
C VAL A 80 -0.50 -0.65 13.01
N MET A 81 0.77 -0.88 13.30
CA MET A 81 1.37 -2.21 13.20
C MET A 81 1.71 -2.80 14.57
N ASN A 82 1.13 -3.97 14.87
CA ASN A 82 1.47 -4.78 16.02
C ASN A 82 2.36 -5.95 15.59
N ASN A 83 3.31 -6.35 16.43
CA ASN A 83 4.23 -7.48 16.16
C ASN A 83 5.14 -7.34 14.92
N ASN A 84 5.35 -6.11 14.45
CA ASN A 84 6.30 -5.68 13.42
C ASN A 84 6.26 -6.44 12.08
N ILE A 85 6.97 -5.90 11.09
CA ILE A 85 7.19 -6.60 9.82
C ILE A 85 8.08 -7.83 10.07
N ARG A 86 7.50 -9.02 9.93
CA ARG A 86 8.17 -10.31 10.06
C ARG A 86 8.20 -10.96 8.68
N GLY A 87 9.37 -10.97 8.06
CA GLY A 87 9.57 -11.60 6.76
C GLY A 87 11.03 -11.98 6.52
N THR A 88 11.22 -13.03 5.72
CA THR A 88 12.50 -13.40 5.09
C THR A 88 12.85 -12.48 3.91
N SER A 89 11.90 -11.63 3.49
CA SER A 89 12.14 -10.59 2.49
C SER A 89 13.07 -9.54 3.09
N SER A 90 14.23 -9.37 2.47
CA SER A 90 15.27 -8.39 2.79
C SER A 90 14.84 -6.91 2.66
N SER A 91 13.55 -6.64 2.46
CA SER A 91 13.06 -5.30 2.19
C SER A 91 12.63 -4.61 3.49
N GLU A 92 13.33 -3.52 3.80
CA GLU A 92 13.01 -2.58 4.89
C GLU A 92 11.81 -1.68 4.54
N VAL A 93 11.07 -1.97 3.46
CA VAL A 93 10.03 -1.08 2.91
C VAL A 93 8.66 -1.41 3.48
N ALA A 94 8.15 -0.58 4.39
CA ALA A 94 6.82 -0.75 4.99
C ALA A 94 5.70 -0.17 4.11
N VAL A 95 5.99 0.92 3.40
CA VAL A 95 5.07 1.57 2.45
C VAL A 95 5.70 1.59 1.06
N ALA A 96 5.05 0.98 0.08
CA ALA A 96 5.54 0.96 -1.31
C ALA A 96 4.44 1.38 -2.28
N LEU A 97 4.53 2.60 -2.81
CA LEU A 97 3.58 3.17 -3.77
C LEU A 97 4.26 3.31 -5.13
N GLU A 98 4.22 2.27 -5.95
CA GLU A 98 4.97 2.16 -7.19
C GLU A 98 4.02 2.10 -8.39
N CYS A 99 3.85 3.25 -9.06
CA CYS A 99 2.96 3.37 -10.20
C CYS A 99 3.72 3.60 -11.51
N SER A 100 3.09 3.24 -12.62
CA SER A 100 3.67 3.41 -13.95
C SER A 100 3.80 4.89 -14.30
N LYS A 101 4.83 5.26 -15.07
CA LYS A 101 5.01 6.65 -15.52
C LYS A 101 3.89 7.09 -16.49
N GLY A 102 3.40 6.16 -17.30
CA GLY A 102 2.32 6.43 -18.26
C GLY A 102 0.96 6.64 -17.61
N ILE A 103 0.71 5.97 -16.47
CA ILE A 103 -0.53 6.07 -15.69
C ILE A 103 -0.15 6.21 -14.21
N PRO A 104 0.20 7.43 -13.77
CA PRO A 104 0.51 7.72 -12.38
C PRO A 104 -0.69 7.46 -11.46
N CYS A 105 -0.43 7.03 -10.22
CA CYS A 105 -1.47 6.94 -9.21
C CYS A 105 -1.83 8.33 -8.69
N GLN A 106 -3.13 8.58 -8.49
CA GLN A 106 -3.65 9.90 -8.13
C GLN A 106 -4.59 9.82 -6.93
N ASN A 107 -4.61 10.91 -6.15
CA ASN A 107 -5.49 11.08 -4.99
C ASN A 107 -5.30 9.98 -3.95
N ILE A 108 -4.04 9.77 -3.55
CA ILE A 108 -3.68 8.82 -2.50
C ILE A 108 -3.50 9.61 -1.20
N TYR A 109 -4.16 9.19 -0.13
CA TYR A 109 -4.13 9.86 1.17
C TYR A 109 -3.67 8.88 2.24
N LEU A 110 -2.66 9.28 3.02
CA LEU A 110 -2.18 8.57 4.19
C LEU A 110 -2.27 9.51 5.38
N GLU A 111 -2.96 9.09 6.43
CA GLU A 111 -3.17 9.87 7.66
C GLU A 111 -2.94 8.96 8.87
N ASP A 112 -2.09 9.39 9.79
CA ASP A 112 -1.79 8.66 11.03
C ASP A 112 -1.45 7.18 10.79
N VAL A 113 -0.35 6.96 10.06
CA VAL A 113 0.17 5.65 9.70
C VAL A 113 1.44 5.36 10.52
N HIS A 114 1.43 4.26 11.27
CA HIS A 114 2.54 3.85 12.13
C HIS A 114 2.88 2.36 11.92
N LEU A 115 3.96 2.11 11.19
CA LEU A 115 4.43 0.82 10.70
C LEU A 115 5.91 0.63 11.04
N ASP A 116 6.20 0.06 12.20
CA ASP A 116 7.58 -0.09 12.69
C ASP A 116 8.18 -1.48 12.42
N LEU A 117 9.51 -1.57 12.28
CA LEU A 117 10.26 -2.83 12.18
C LEU A 117 10.63 -3.35 13.57
N SER A 118 10.77 -4.68 13.70
CA SER A 118 11.08 -5.29 14.99
C SER A 118 12.43 -4.80 15.49
N SER A 119 12.49 -4.40 16.77
CA SER A 119 13.67 -3.89 17.46
C SER A 119 14.92 -4.69 17.11
N GLY A 120 15.91 -4.04 16.47
CA GLY A 120 17.21 -4.64 16.11
C GLY A 120 17.51 -4.71 14.60
N LYS A 121 16.61 -4.27 13.72
CA LYS A 121 16.86 -4.08 12.27
C LYS A 121 16.93 -2.59 11.91
N LYS A 122 17.40 -2.24 10.71
CA LYS A 122 17.31 -0.86 10.18
C LYS A 122 15.87 -0.37 10.23
N GLU A 123 15.66 0.93 10.25
CA GLU A 123 14.33 1.56 10.29
C GLU A 123 13.48 1.20 9.07
N ALA A 124 12.15 1.13 9.24
CA ALA A 124 11.23 1.00 8.11
C ALA A 124 11.41 2.20 7.16
N THR A 125 11.14 1.99 5.89
CA THR A 125 11.20 3.04 4.86
C THR A 125 9.92 3.07 4.02
N SER A 126 9.65 4.23 3.43
CA SER A 126 8.62 4.43 2.41
C SER A 126 9.26 4.65 1.05
N THR A 127 8.71 4.03 0.00
CA THR A 127 9.11 4.28 -1.38
C THR A 127 7.91 4.73 -2.22
N CYS A 128 8.12 5.73 -3.09
CA CYS A 128 7.11 6.18 -4.03
C CYS A 128 7.70 6.41 -5.42
N SER A 129 6.93 6.07 -6.45
CA SER A 129 7.28 6.34 -7.85
C SER A 129 6.02 6.60 -8.67
N ASN A 130 5.97 7.77 -9.33
CA ASN A 130 4.82 8.21 -10.13
C ASN A 130 3.50 8.21 -9.35
N VAL A 131 3.51 8.73 -8.13
CA VAL A 131 2.32 8.81 -7.26
C VAL A 131 2.11 10.25 -6.81
N LYS A 132 0.85 10.71 -6.84
CA LYS A 132 0.41 11.92 -6.16
C LYS A 132 -0.25 11.53 -4.84
N ALA A 133 0.53 11.56 -3.76
CA ALA A 133 0.08 11.24 -2.42
C ALA A 133 0.10 12.48 -1.51
N LYS A 134 -0.83 12.55 -0.57
CA LYS A 134 -0.84 13.51 0.54
C LYS A 134 -0.68 12.74 1.85
N PHE A 135 0.28 13.16 2.65
CA PHE A 135 0.57 12.60 3.97
C PHE A 135 0.14 13.60 5.04
N ILE A 136 -0.57 13.13 6.06
CA ILE A 136 -1.14 13.95 7.15
C ILE A 136 -0.83 13.26 8.49
N GLY A 137 -0.58 14.07 9.53
CA GLY A 137 -0.39 13.54 10.88
C GLY A 137 0.85 12.66 11.03
N THR A 138 0.76 11.65 11.88
CA THR A 138 1.90 10.74 12.15
C THR A 138 2.20 9.88 10.94
N GLN A 139 3.48 9.82 10.55
CA GLN A 139 3.96 8.99 9.46
C GLN A 139 5.25 8.29 9.90
N ILE A 140 5.10 7.02 10.26
CA ILE A 140 6.18 6.11 10.59
C ILE A 140 5.97 4.87 9.70
N PRO A 141 6.89 4.53 8.80
CA PRO A 141 8.11 5.28 8.46
C PRO A 141 7.81 6.66 7.84
N PRO A 142 8.81 7.55 7.76
CA PRO A 142 8.65 8.85 7.12
C PRO A 142 8.04 8.74 5.71
N PRO A 143 7.31 9.77 5.24
CA PRO A 143 6.80 9.81 3.88
C PRO A 143 7.91 9.64 2.86
N CYS A 144 7.57 9.07 1.71
CA CYS A 144 8.49 9.03 0.57
C CYS A 144 8.79 10.46 0.08
N THR A 145 10.07 10.72 -0.22
CA THR A 145 10.57 11.99 -0.79
C THR A 145 10.49 12.02 -2.30
#